data_AF-A0A7S3XH55-F1
#
_entry.id   AF-A0A7S3XH55-F1
#
_cell.length_a   1.000
_cell.length_b   1.000
_cell.length_c   1.000
_cell.angle_alpha   90.00
_cell.angle_beta   90.00
_cell.angle_gamma   90.00
#
_symmetry.space_group_name_H-M   'P 1'
#
loop_
_entity.id
_entity.type
_entity.pdbx_description
1 polymer ?
#
loop_
_entity_poly.entity_id
_entity_poly.type
_entity_poly.pdbx_seq_one_letter_code
_entity_poly.pdbx_strand_id
1 'polypeptide(L)'
;VSTVGKHEAGLTYRGYAIEDLAEHCEFEEVAHLLIHKTLPNEHQLKEYTARLAGHRALSASVIAALELLGKNAHPMDVLRTTASVLGCTEPELGEAGKADTGATCERLM
;
A
#
# COMPACT_ATOMS: atom_id res chain seq x y z
N VAL A 1 -0.57 -2.12 15.68
CA VAL A 1 -0.99 -2.72 14.39
C VAL A 1 -0.50 -4.15 14.34
N SER A 2 0.79 -4.38 14.56
CA SER A 2 1.35 -5.70 14.83
C SER A 2 1.81 -5.86 16.28
N THR A 3 1.93 -7.09 16.75
CA THR A 3 2.60 -7.45 18.01
C THR A 3 3.74 -8.41 17.70
N VAL A 4 4.92 -8.18 18.27
CA VAL A 4 6.10 -9.04 18.08
C VAL A 4 6.51 -9.63 19.43
N GLY A 5 6.62 -10.96 19.52
CA GLY A 5 7.26 -11.66 20.64
C GLY A 5 6.51 -11.69 21.98
N LYS A 6 5.18 -11.44 22.00
CA LYS A 6 4.38 -11.50 23.25
C LYS A 6 3.71 -12.86 23.51
N HIS A 7 3.56 -13.70 22.50
CA HIS A 7 3.07 -15.08 22.62
C HIS A 7 4.03 -16.01 21.88
N GLU A 8 4.00 -17.31 22.19
CA GLU A 8 4.90 -18.34 21.64
C GLU A 8 4.88 -18.41 20.09
N ALA A 9 3.93 -17.75 19.44
CA ALA A 9 3.89 -17.51 17.99
C ALA A 9 4.50 -16.14 17.64
N GLY A 10 5.51 -16.17 16.77
CA GLY A 10 6.20 -15.00 16.26
C GLY A 10 5.28 -14.16 15.38
N LEU A 11 5.09 -12.89 15.74
CA LEU A 11 4.37 -11.87 14.96
C LEU A 11 2.86 -12.10 14.78
N THR A 12 2.06 -11.14 15.26
CA THR A 12 0.62 -11.08 14.98
C THR A 12 0.23 -9.76 14.32
N TYR A 13 -0.69 -9.78 13.36
CA TYR A 13 -1.31 -8.60 12.76
C TYR A 13 -2.73 -8.44 13.29
N ARG A 14 -2.98 -7.37 14.05
CA ARG A 14 -4.28 -7.08 14.70
C ARG A 14 -4.88 -8.25 15.50
N GLY A 15 -4.04 -9.16 16.01
CA GLY A 15 -4.46 -10.33 16.77
C GLY A 15 -4.51 -11.63 15.98
N TYR A 16 -4.36 -11.60 14.65
CA TYR A 16 -4.22 -12.78 13.80
C TYR A 16 -2.74 -13.20 13.74
N ALA A 17 -2.47 -14.50 13.81
CA ALA A 17 -1.13 -15.04 13.61
C ALA A 17 -0.68 -14.82 12.16
N ILE A 18 0.60 -14.51 11.96
CA ILE A 18 1.12 -14.26 10.61
C ILE A 18 1.09 -15.53 9.75
N GLU A 19 1.26 -16.69 10.39
CA GLU A 19 1.21 -18.00 9.75
C GLU A 19 -0.16 -18.26 9.14
N ASP A 20 -1.24 -18.00 9.90
CA ASP A 20 -2.62 -18.16 9.44
C ASP A 20 -2.92 -17.21 8.28
N LEU A 21 -2.47 -15.94 8.37
CA LEU A 21 -2.67 -14.95 7.31
C LEU A 21 -1.89 -15.33 6.03
N ALA A 22 -0.70 -15.90 6.17
CA ALA A 22 0.11 -16.31 5.02
C ALA A 22 -0.44 -17.56 4.32
N GLU A 23 -1.14 -18.45 5.05
CA GLU A 23 -1.70 -19.68 4.49
C GLU A 23 -3.11 -19.49 3.92
N HIS A 24 -3.91 -18.58 4.49
CA HIS A 24 -5.34 -18.47 4.19
C HIS A 24 -5.79 -17.14 3.58
N CYS A 25 -4.95 -16.12 3.53
CA CYS A 25 -5.33 -14.81 3.01
C CYS A 25 -4.47 -14.37 1.82
N GLU A 26 -5.08 -13.64 0.90
CA GLU A 26 -4.39 -12.92 -0.17
C GLU A 26 -3.76 -11.62 0.35
N PHE A 27 -2.81 -11.08 -0.42
CA PHE A 27 -2.14 -9.82 -0.07
C PHE A 27 -3.14 -8.68 0.12
N GLU A 28 -4.14 -8.59 -0.77
CA GLU A 28 -5.18 -7.57 -0.74
C GLU A 28 -6.04 -7.64 0.54
N GLU A 29 -6.31 -8.84 1.07
CA GLU A 29 -7.04 -9.01 2.32
C GLU A 29 -6.24 -8.53 3.53
N VAL A 30 -4.94 -8.85 3.56
CA VAL A 30 -4.02 -8.39 4.61
C VAL A 30 -3.80 -6.88 4.52
N ALA A 31 -3.67 -6.32 3.32
CA ALA A 31 -3.58 -4.88 3.08
C ALA A 31 -4.84 -4.16 3.60
N HIS A 32 -6.01 -4.68 3.26
CA HIS A 32 -7.29 -4.17 3.77
C HIS A 32 -7.37 -4.25 5.29
N LEU A 33 -6.96 -5.36 5.91
CA LEU A 33 -6.91 -5.51 7.37
C LEU A 33 -6.01 -4.46 8.03
N LEU A 34 -4.85 -4.15 7.44
CA LEU A 34 -3.90 -3.21 8.01
C LEU A 34 -4.43 -1.76 7.92
N ILE A 35 -4.94 -1.36 6.75
CA ILE A 35 -5.47 -0.02 6.45
C ILE A 35 -6.83 0.20 7.13
N HIS A 36 -7.82 -0.65 6.82
CA HIS A 36 -9.23 -0.51 7.22
C HIS A 36 -9.58 -1.17 8.55
N LYS A 37 -8.61 -1.84 9.19
CA LYS A 37 -8.72 -2.46 10.52
C LYS A 37 -9.59 -3.72 10.60
N THR A 38 -10.18 -4.16 9.49
CA THR A 38 -11.07 -5.32 9.40
C THR A 38 -10.74 -6.19 8.20
N LEU A 39 -10.93 -7.51 8.32
CA LEU A 39 -10.90 -8.40 7.14
C LEU A 39 -12.10 -8.07 6.25
N PRO A 40 -11.90 -8.00 4.91
CA PRO A 40 -13.00 -7.76 3.98
C PRO A 40 -13.88 -9.01 3.85
N ASN A 41 -15.15 -8.82 3.50
CA ASN A 41 -15.96 -9.92 2.96
C ASN A 41 -15.67 -10.12 1.46
N GLU A 42 -16.15 -11.21 0.86
CA GLU A 42 -15.89 -11.52 -0.56
C GLU A 42 -16.26 -10.38 -1.53
N HIS A 43 -17.35 -9.67 -1.26
CA HIS A 43 -17.78 -8.54 -2.09
C HIS A 43 -16.83 -7.33 -1.93
N GLN A 44 -16.48 -7.00 -0.70
CA GLN A 44 -15.55 -5.93 -0.37
C GLN A 44 -14.17 -6.21 -0.92
N LEU A 45 -13.70 -7.46 -0.86
CA LEU A 45 -12.42 -7.87 -1.44
C LEU A 45 -12.44 -7.66 -2.95
N LYS A 46 -13.51 -8.10 -3.64
CA LYS A 46 -13.62 -7.92 -5.08
C LYS A 46 -13.62 -6.45 -5.49
N GLU A 47 -14.36 -5.61 -4.78
CA GLU A 47 -14.36 -4.15 -5.01
C GLU A 47 -12.99 -3.53 -4.72
N TYR A 48 -12.34 -3.96 -3.64
CA TYR A 48 -11.03 -3.47 -3.23
C TYR A 48 -9.95 -3.83 -4.26
N THR A 49 -9.88 -5.09 -4.69
CA THR A 49 -8.95 -5.54 -5.73
C THR A 49 -9.19 -4.83 -7.06
N ALA A 50 -10.45 -4.60 -7.44
CA ALA A 50 -10.77 -3.83 -8.65
C ALA A 50 -10.32 -2.36 -8.54
N ARG A 51 -10.50 -1.75 -7.35
CA ARG A 51 -10.04 -0.38 -7.09
C ARG A 51 -8.52 -0.28 -7.15
N LEU A 52 -7.80 -1.19 -6.49
CA LEU A 52 -6.33 -1.26 -6.55
C LEU A 52 -5.83 -1.46 -7.98
N ALA A 53 -6.46 -2.36 -8.75
CA ALA A 53 -6.10 -2.57 -10.15
C ALA A 53 -6.27 -1.29 -10.99
N GLY A 54 -7.29 -0.47 -10.70
CA GLY A 54 -7.50 0.83 -11.34
C GLY A 54 -6.42 1.87 -11.04
N HIS A 55 -5.73 1.76 -9.89
CA HIS A 55 -4.66 2.69 -9.48
C HIS A 55 -3.27 2.32 -10.00
N ARG A 56 -3.09 1.15 -10.62
CA ARG A 56 -1.79 0.71 -11.16
C ARG A 56 -1.24 1.57 -12.30
N ALA A 57 -2.10 2.39 -12.94
CA ALA A 57 -1.67 3.30 -14.00
C ALA A 57 -0.84 4.47 -13.44
N LEU A 58 0.31 4.73 -14.07
CA LEU A 58 1.15 5.88 -13.75
C LEU A 58 0.86 7.05 -14.69
N SER A 59 0.89 8.27 -14.14
CA SER A 59 0.75 9.48 -14.92
C SER A 59 1.97 9.69 -15.83
N ALA A 60 1.75 10.31 -16.99
CA ALA A 60 2.83 10.56 -17.96
C ALA A 60 4.00 11.37 -17.36
N SER A 61 3.73 12.24 -16.39
CA SER A 61 4.75 13.01 -15.65
C SER A 61 5.66 12.12 -14.79
N VAL A 62 5.11 11.08 -14.15
CA VAL A 62 5.89 10.13 -13.34
C VAL A 62 6.76 9.25 -14.25
N ILE A 63 6.21 8.82 -15.39
CA ILE A 63 6.95 8.06 -16.40
C ILE A 63 8.12 8.88 -16.95
N ALA A 64 7.88 10.13 -17.33
CA ALA A 64 8.94 11.02 -17.81
C ALA A 64 10.04 11.23 -16.75
N ALA A 65 9.68 11.36 -15.48
CA ALA A 65 10.65 11.46 -14.40
C ALA A 65 11.49 10.18 -14.22
N LEU A 66 10.89 9.00 -14.36
CA LEU A 66 11.58 7.72 -14.36
C LEU A 66 12.57 7.58 -15.52
N GLU A 67 12.21 8.06 -16.71
CA GLU A 67 13.08 8.03 -17.90
C GLU A 67 14.33 8.92 -17.77
N LEU A 68 14.29 9.93 -16.89
CA LEU A 68 15.44 10.78 -16.59
C LEU A 68 16.43 10.12 -15.62
N LEU A 69 16.03 9.02 -14.95
CA LEU A 69 16.91 8.31 -14.03
C LEU A 69 17.93 7.46 -14.80
N GLY A 70 19.17 7.47 -14.34
CA GLY A 70 20.23 6.66 -14.95
C GLY A 70 19.91 5.17 -14.88
N LYS A 71 20.17 4.42 -15.97
CA LYS A 71 19.92 2.97 -16.06
C LYS A 71 20.61 2.14 -14.97
N ASN A 72 21.68 2.66 -14.37
CA ASN A 72 22.46 2.01 -13.32
C ASN A 72 22.14 2.53 -11.91
N ALA A 73 21.10 3.36 -11.76
CA ALA A 73 20.69 3.85 -10.45
C ALA A 73 20.24 2.70 -9.55
N HIS A 74 20.51 2.81 -8.25
CA HIS A 74 20.10 1.79 -7.30
C HIS A 74 18.56 1.74 -7.23
N PRO A 75 17.91 0.56 -7.26
CA PRO A 75 16.45 0.45 -7.30
C PRO A 75 15.73 1.19 -6.16
N MET A 76 16.34 1.27 -4.97
CA MET A 76 15.79 2.05 -3.85
C MET A 76 15.82 3.57 -4.09
N ASP A 77 16.82 4.09 -4.81
CA ASP A 77 16.86 5.51 -5.17
C ASP A 77 15.80 5.83 -6.23
N VAL A 78 15.59 4.91 -7.17
CA VAL A 78 14.50 4.99 -8.16
C VAL A 78 13.15 4.99 -7.44
N LEU A 79 12.91 4.05 -6.55
CA LEU A 79 11.66 3.93 -5.78
C LEU A 79 11.39 5.20 -4.96
N ARG A 80 12.37 5.67 -4.17
CA ARG A 80 12.25 6.89 -3.37
C ARG A 80 11.91 8.11 -4.22
N THR A 81 12.63 8.29 -5.33
CA THR A 81 12.44 9.45 -6.21
C THR A 81 11.08 9.41 -6.88
N THR A 82 10.65 8.22 -7.33
CA THR A 82 9.34 8.03 -7.96
C THR A 82 8.20 8.33 -6.99
N ALA A 83 8.29 7.83 -5.75
CA ALA A 83 7.30 8.13 -4.71
C ALA A 83 7.24 9.63 -4.40
N SER A 84 8.40 10.31 -4.37
CA SER A 84 8.47 11.76 -4.20
C SER A 84 7.81 12.52 -5.36
N VAL A 85 8.07 12.12 -6.61
CA VAL A 85 7.47 12.74 -7.81
C VAL A 85 5.96 12.52 -7.82
N LEU A 86 5.50 11.32 -7.46
CA LEU A 86 4.08 11.00 -7.37
C LEU A 86 3.38 11.90 -6.34
N GLY A 87 3.95 12.08 -5.14
CA GLY A 87 3.40 12.99 -4.13
C GLY A 87 3.37 14.46 -4.57
N CYS A 88 4.29 14.89 -5.45
CA CYS A 88 4.26 16.24 -6.03
C CYS A 88 3.24 16.40 -7.16
N THR A 89 2.91 15.32 -7.88
CA THR A 89 1.97 15.35 -9.01
C THR A 89 0.52 15.08 -8.59
N GLU A 90 0.34 14.29 -7.53
CA GLU A 90 -0.95 13.99 -6.91
C GLU A 90 -0.92 14.44 -5.44
N PRO A 91 -1.00 15.76 -5.18
CA PRO A 91 -0.95 16.29 -3.82
C PRO A 91 -2.16 15.81 -3.02
N GLU A 92 -1.93 15.47 -1.75
CA GLU A 92 -3.02 15.07 -0.86
C GLU A 92 -4.03 16.21 -0.71
N LEU A 93 -5.29 15.91 -1.04
CA LEU A 93 -6.40 16.85 -0.90
C LEU A 93 -6.91 16.79 0.55
N GLY A 94 -6.35 17.63 1.42
CA GLY A 94 -6.83 17.79 2.79
C GLY A 94 -5.91 18.64 3.66
N GLU A 95 -6.46 19.36 4.64
CA GLU A 95 -5.63 20.00 5.68
C GLU A 95 -4.88 18.94 6.49
N ALA A 96 -3.65 19.26 6.91
CA ALA A 96 -2.83 18.41 7.76
C ALA A 96 -3.64 17.94 8.99
N GLY A 97 -4.08 16.68 8.98
CA GLY A 97 -4.91 16.06 10.03
C GLY A 97 -6.28 15.53 9.60
N LYS A 98 -6.78 15.87 8.39
CA LYS A 98 -8.02 15.34 7.79
C LYS A 98 -7.83 14.85 6.34
N ALA A 99 -6.59 14.66 5.91
CA ALA A 99 -6.31 14.04 4.62
C ALA A 99 -6.90 12.62 4.59
N ASP A 100 -7.47 12.22 3.45
CA ASP A 100 -7.92 10.85 3.21
C ASP A 100 -6.70 9.92 3.07
N THR A 101 -6.07 9.63 4.20
CA THR A 101 -4.86 8.80 4.28
C THR A 101 -5.10 7.40 3.73
N GLY A 102 -6.35 6.92 3.76
CA GLY A 102 -6.74 5.64 3.17
C GLY A 102 -6.57 5.65 1.65
N ALA A 103 -7.09 6.69 0.98
CA ALA A 103 -6.97 6.82 -0.47
C ALA A 103 -5.50 6.99 -0.93
N THR A 104 -4.67 7.76 -0.21
CA THR A 104 -3.24 7.87 -0.56
C THR A 104 -2.52 6.53 -0.39
N CYS A 105 -2.82 5.78 0.67
CA CYS A 105 -2.22 4.45 0.87
C CYS A 105 -2.60 3.48 -0.24
N GLU A 106 -3.85 3.49 -0.69
CA GLU A 106 -4.31 2.65 -1.79
C GLU A 106 -3.74 3.07 -3.16
N ARG A 107 -3.46 4.36 -3.34
CA ARG A 107 -2.81 4.89 -4.55
C ARG A 107 -1.36 4.42 -4.71
N LEU A 108 -0.69 4.16 -3.59
CA LEU A 108 0.71 3.72 -3.51
C LEU A 108 0.89 2.19 -3.55
N MET A 109 -0.21 1.42 -3.51
CA MET A 109 -0.23 -0.04 -3.63
C MET A 109 -0.31 -0.50 -5.08
#